data_AF-A0A109JZZ3-F1
#
_entry.id   AF-A0A109JZZ3-F1
#
_cell.length_a   1.000
_cell.length_b   1.000
_cell.length_c   1.000
_cell.angle_alpha   90.00
_cell.angle_beta   90.00
_cell.angle_gamma   90.00
#
_symmetry.space_group_name_H-M   'P 1'
#
loop_
_entity.id
_entity.type
_entity.pdbx_description
1 polymer ?
#
loop_
_entity_poly.entity_id
_entity_poly.type
_entity_poly.pdbx_seq_one_letter_code
_entity_poly.pdbx_strand_id
1 'polypeptide(L)'
;MINGEEESIVLELEKQLLNDVDGSSRAVINEDLQNWRQSLKRHIDSGVTTRQFEALQALLEAIDCATEVVDATWVQHHREIVR
;
A
#
# COMPACT_ATOMS: atom_id res chain seq x y z
N MET A 1 29.67 21.50 15.96
CA MET A 1 28.25 21.23 15.72
C MET A 1 28.20 20.05 14.77
N ILE A 2 27.80 18.89 15.27
CA ILE A 2 27.62 17.72 14.41
C ILE A 2 26.23 17.92 13.83
N ASN A 3 26.16 18.28 12.54
CA ASN A 3 24.90 18.23 11.81
C ASN A 3 24.54 16.75 11.73
N GLY A 4 23.78 16.26 12.71
CA GLY A 4 23.12 14.98 12.63
C GLY A 4 22.00 15.12 11.61
N GLU A 5 22.34 15.09 10.34
CA GLU A 5 21.38 14.65 9.33
C GLU A 5 21.02 13.22 9.74
N GLU A 6 19.86 13.05 10.35
CA GLU A 6 19.24 11.73 10.46
C GLU A 6 19.17 11.19 9.04
N GLU A 7 20.02 10.21 8.74
CA GLU A 7 20.02 9.49 7.47
C GLU A 7 18.70 8.69 7.43
N SER A 8 17.63 9.36 7.03
CA SER A 8 16.32 8.75 6.87
C SER A 8 16.45 7.62 5.86
N ILE A 9 16.16 6.40 6.28
CA ILE A 9 16.11 5.25 5.38
C ILE A 9 14.93 5.47 4.43
N VAL A 10 15.22 5.97 3.23
CA VAL A 10 14.22 6.11 2.17
C VAL A 10 14.12 4.79 1.44
N LEU A 11 12.94 4.19 1.46
CA LEU A 11 12.66 2.95 0.75
C LEU A 11 12.60 3.21 -0.76
N GLU A 12 12.99 2.24 -1.59
CA GLU A 12 12.90 2.39 -3.05
C GLU A 12 11.45 2.63 -3.52
N LEU A 13 10.47 2.02 -2.84
CA LEU A 13 9.05 2.29 -3.10
C LEU A 13 8.66 3.73 -2.78
N GLU A 14 9.22 4.32 -1.73
CA GLU A 14 8.97 5.72 -1.37
C GLU A 14 9.58 6.67 -2.42
N LYS A 15 10.80 6.37 -2.91
CA LYS A 15 11.40 7.11 -4.03
C LYS A 15 10.56 6.99 -5.30
N GLN A 16 10.04 5.80 -5.59
CA GLN A 16 9.15 5.59 -6.72
C GLN A 16 7.89 6.46 -6.59
N LEU A 17 7.23 6.42 -5.43
CA LEU A 17 6.04 7.23 -5.17
C LEU A 17 6.31 8.72 -5.18
N LEU A 18 7.48 9.19 -4.72
CA LEU A 18 7.91 10.59 -4.79
C LEU A 18 8.04 11.08 -6.24
N ASN A 19 8.52 10.23 -7.16
CA ASN A 19 8.70 10.59 -8.57
C ASN A 19 7.43 10.36 -9.42
N ASP A 20 6.36 9.83 -8.82
CA ASP A 20 5.13 9.41 -9.49
C ASP A 20 4.14 10.57 -9.73
N VAL A 21 4.58 11.62 -10.43
CA VAL A 21 3.81 12.87 -10.58
C VAL A 21 2.42 12.67 -11.21
N ASP A 22 2.29 11.75 -12.16
CA ASP A 22 1.02 11.45 -12.85
C ASP A 22 0.15 10.42 -12.10
N GLY A 23 0.66 9.85 -11.00
CA GLY A 23 -0.02 8.84 -10.19
C GLY A 23 -0.09 7.45 -10.83
N SER A 24 0.63 7.19 -11.93
CA SER A 24 0.57 5.92 -12.66
C SER A 24 1.10 4.76 -11.81
N SER A 25 2.22 4.94 -11.11
CA SER A 25 2.81 3.91 -10.24
C SER A 25 1.89 3.61 -9.05
N ARG A 26 1.35 4.65 -8.41
CA ARG A 26 0.36 4.53 -7.34
C ARG A 26 -0.86 3.73 -7.81
N ALA A 27 -1.37 4.04 -9.01
CA ALA A 27 -2.51 3.34 -9.59
C ALA A 27 -2.22 1.85 -9.81
N VAL A 28 -1.05 1.51 -10.37
CA VAL A 28 -0.63 0.11 -10.59
C VAL A 28 -0.51 -0.64 -9.26
N ILE A 29 0.14 -0.05 -8.25
CA ILE A 29 0.28 -0.68 -6.93
C ILE A 29 -1.10 -0.92 -6.30
N ASN A 30 -1.98 0.07 -6.35
CA ASN A 30 -3.33 -0.06 -5.81
C ASN A 30 -4.17 -1.09 -6.59
N GLU A 31 -4.00 -1.20 -7.91
CA GLU A 31 -4.65 -2.23 -8.72
C GLU A 31 -4.20 -3.64 -8.30
N ASP A 32 -2.89 -3.86 -8.11
CA ASP A 32 -2.34 -5.13 -7.64
C ASP A 32 -2.88 -5.51 -6.25
N LEU A 33 -2.90 -4.55 -5.30
CA LEU A 33 -3.48 -4.73 -3.97
C LEU A 33 -4.96 -5.11 -4.05
N GLN A 34 -5.75 -4.43 -4.90
CA GLN A 34 -7.17 -4.76 -5.08
C GLN A 34 -7.37 -6.13 -5.76
N ASN A 35 -6.51 -6.51 -6.69
CA ASN A 35 -6.54 -7.83 -7.31
C ASN A 35 -6.29 -8.94 -6.30
N TRP A 36 -5.29 -8.78 -5.42
CA TRP A 36 -5.05 -9.71 -4.32
C TRP A 36 -6.24 -9.77 -3.37
N ARG A 37 -6.79 -8.62 -3.01
CA ARG A 37 -7.97 -8.53 -2.14
C ARG A 37 -9.17 -9.30 -2.70
N GLN A 38 -9.47 -9.13 -3.99
CA GLN A 38 -10.54 -9.87 -4.67
C GLN A 38 -10.26 -11.37 -4.70
N SER A 39 -9.01 -11.78 -4.94
CA SER A 39 -8.61 -13.18 -4.93
C SER A 39 -8.85 -13.82 -3.56
N LEU A 40 -8.46 -13.15 -2.47
CA LEU A 40 -8.68 -13.63 -1.10
C LEU A 40 -10.17 -13.73 -0.76
N LYS A 41 -10.98 -12.75 -1.17
CA LYS A 41 -12.43 -12.79 -0.97
C LYS A 41 -13.08 -13.98 -1.67
N ARG A 42 -12.75 -14.21 -2.95
CA ARG A 42 -13.24 -15.39 -3.70
C ARG A 42 -12.84 -16.70 -3.01
N HIS A 43 -11.65 -16.75 -2.41
CA HIS A 43 -11.20 -17.91 -1.67
C HIS A 43 -12.03 -18.13 -0.38
N ILE A 44 -12.32 -17.06 0.38
CA ILE A 44 -13.24 -17.12 1.52
C ILE A 44 -14.63 -17.60 1.09
N ASP A 45 -15.17 -17.01 0.01
CA ASP A 45 -16.51 -17.31 -0.52
C ASP A 45 -16.63 -18.77 -1.00
N SER A 46 -15.51 -19.42 -1.38
CA SER A 46 -15.48 -20.83 -1.77
C SER A 46 -15.62 -21.81 -0.59
N GLY A 47 -15.63 -21.31 0.64
CA GLY A 47 -15.71 -22.10 1.86
C GLY A 47 -14.32 -22.48 2.38
N VAL A 48 -14.01 -22.00 3.58
CA VAL A 48 -12.72 -22.23 4.25
C VAL A 48 -12.93 -22.68 5.69
N THR A 49 -11.93 -23.34 6.26
CA THR A 49 -11.93 -23.64 7.71
C THR A 49 -11.81 -22.35 8.53
N THR A 50 -12.21 -22.38 9.80
CA THR A 50 -12.09 -21.22 10.71
C THR A 50 -10.66 -20.67 10.77
N ARG A 51 -9.67 -21.56 10.89
CA ARG A 51 -8.25 -21.17 10.92
C ARG A 51 -7.80 -20.48 9.63
N GLN A 52 -8.27 -20.97 8.48
CA GLN A 52 -7.99 -20.33 7.19
C GLN A 52 -8.70 -18.98 7.07
N PHE A 53 -9.94 -18.88 7.55
CA PHE A 53 -10.67 -17.63 7.58
C PHE A 53 -9.92 -16.55 8.36
N GLU A 54 -9.48 -16.85 9.59
CA GLU A 54 -8.70 -15.92 10.42
C GLU A 54 -7.42 -15.44 9.72
N ALA A 55 -6.67 -16.37 9.09
CA ALA A 55 -5.47 -16.03 8.35
C ALA A 55 -5.77 -15.15 7.12
N LEU A 56 -6.84 -15.44 6.38
CA LEU A 56 -7.25 -14.66 5.21
C LEU A 56 -7.76 -13.27 5.63
N GLN A 57 -8.43 -13.17 6.78
CA GLN A 57 -8.89 -11.90 7.33
C GLN A 57 -7.71 -10.99 7.72
N ALA A 58 -6.67 -11.54 8.34
CA ALA A 58 -5.45 -10.79 8.63
C ALA A 58 -4.73 -10.29 7.36
N LEU A 59 -4.73 -11.09 6.28
CA LEU A 59 -4.19 -10.66 4.99
C LEU A 59 -5.03 -9.55 4.35
N LEU A 60 -6.36 -9.63 4.45
CA LEU A 60 -7.26 -8.57 3.98
C LEU A 60 -6.99 -7.25 4.71
N GLU A 61 -6.84 -7.28 6.03
CA GLU A 61 -6.51 -6.11 6.84
C GLU A 61 -5.13 -5.55 6.47
N ALA A 62 -4.13 -6.41 6.24
CA ALA A 62 -2.81 -5.97 5.81
C ALA A 62 -2.84 -5.27 4.44
N ILE A 63 -3.67 -5.74 3.51
CA ILE A 63 -3.86 -5.10 2.19
C ILE A 63 -4.54 -3.73 2.33
N ASP A 64 -5.56 -3.63 3.18
CA ASP A 64 -6.25 -2.36 3.43
C ASP A 64 -5.27 -1.34 4.04
N CYS A 65 -4.47 -1.74 5.04
CA CYS A 65 -3.38 -0.90 5.59
C CYS A 65 -2.32 -0.51 4.55
N ALA A 66 -1.89 -1.45 3.69
CA ALA A 66 -0.91 -1.17 2.65
C ALA A 66 -1.43 -0.13 1.63
N THR A 67 -2.71 -0.23 1.26
CA THR A 67 -3.38 0.73 0.37
C THR A 67 -3.36 2.13 0.98
N GLU A 68 -3.73 2.24 2.26
CA GLU A 68 -3.72 3.52 2.98
C GLU A 68 -2.30 4.14 3.05
N VAL A 69 -1.28 3.32 3.30
CA VAL A 69 0.12 3.79 3.35
C VAL A 69 0.60 4.29 1.99
N VAL A 70 0.29 3.58 0.91
CA VAL A 70 0.66 3.99 -0.46
C VAL A 70 0.00 5.31 -0.81
N ASP A 71 -1.32 5.44 -0.58
CA ASP A 71 -2.05 6.67 -0.87
C ASP A 71 -1.58 7.84 0.00
N ALA A 72 -1.38 7.64 1.30
CA ALA A 72 -0.90 8.68 2.20
C ALA A 72 0.51 9.17 1.83
N THR A 73 1.41 8.25 1.47
CA THR A 73 2.78 8.57 1.04
C THR A 73 2.76 9.39 -0.25
N TRP A 74 1.97 8.96 -1.25
CA TRP A 74 1.87 9.69 -2.51
C TRP A 74 1.28 11.09 -2.30
N VAL A 75 0.17 11.21 -1.54
CA VAL A 75 -0.45 12.50 -1.22
C VAL A 75 0.51 13.41 -0.47
N GLN A 76 1.32 12.87 0.45
CA GLN A 76 2.32 13.65 1.19
C GLN A 76 3.33 14.34 0.26
N HIS A 77 3.77 13.67 -0.80
CA HIS A 77 4.71 14.23 -1.77
C HIS A 77 4.04 15.15 -2.81
N HIS A 78 2.75 14.94 -3.09
CA HIS A 78 2.03 15.60 -4.20
C HIS A 78 0.90 16.52 -3.72
N ARG A 79 0.95 17.02 -2.46
CA ARG A 79 -0.13 17.83 -1.84
C ARG A 79 -0.60 19.02 -2.66
N GLU A 80 0.27 19.60 -3.48
CA GLU A 80 -0.05 20.77 -4.32
C GLU A 80 -0.85 20.41 -5.58
N ILE A 81 -0.77 19.16 -6.05
CA ILE A 81 -1.49 18.66 -7.24
C ILE A 81 -2.93 18.24 -6.89
N VAL A 82 -3.19 17.92 -5.62
CA VAL A 82 -4.48 17.38 -5.13
C VAL A 82 -5.43 18.48 -4.63
N ARG A 83 -5.01 19.75 -4.59
CA ARG A 83 -5.86 20.90 -4.19
C ARG A 83 -6.63 21.49 -5.37
#